data_AF-A0A1C7LQL5-F1
#
_entry.id   AF-A0A1C7LQL5-F1
#
_cell.length_a   1.000
_cell.length_b   1.000
_cell.length_c   1.000
_cell.angle_alpha   90.00
_cell.angle_beta   90.00
_cell.angle_gamma   90.00
#
_symmetry.space_group_name_H-M   'P 1'
#
loop_
_entity.id
_entity.type
_entity.pdbx_description
1 polymer ?
#
loop_
_entity_poly.entity_id
_entity_poly.type
_entity_poly.pdbx_seq_one_letter_code
_entity_poly.pdbx_strand_id
1 'polypeptide(L)'
;MNTAIDAIRQESAAGGLPSLWSRIAERRPLDDPSFLPSPRLFEARRLAIACIVGRDGRACAEFPREAQVSAVLQDWITHKDWRHSQSASETAFQLANDTRLSMFQWLEPHSTARKQFAVAVQAIDGCYSQGALADYPWRSLPPTQVLVDCGGGQGAFSIAL
;
A
#
# COMPACT_ATOMS: atom_id res chain seq x y z
N MET A 1 -6.08 -7.06 7.73
CA MET A 1 -5.75 -6.21 8.89
C MET A 1 -6.05 -6.90 10.23
N ASN A 2 -7.24 -7.49 10.40
CA ASN A 2 -7.62 -8.21 11.63
C ASN A 2 -6.61 -9.31 12.00
N THR A 3 -6.16 -10.10 11.03
CA THR A 3 -5.17 -11.17 11.25
C THR A 3 -3.84 -10.68 11.83
N ALA A 4 -3.37 -9.48 11.45
CA ALA A 4 -2.11 -8.93 11.98
C ALA A 4 -2.28 -8.43 13.41
N ILE A 5 -3.42 -7.79 13.71
CA ILE A 5 -3.77 -7.36 15.08
C ILE A 5 -3.93 -8.59 15.99
N ASP A 6 -4.60 -9.62 15.49
CA ASP A 6 -4.80 -10.87 16.23
C ASP A 6 -3.49 -11.63 16.43
N ALA A 7 -2.60 -11.63 15.43
CA ALA A 7 -1.26 -12.17 15.57
C ALA A 7 -0.45 -11.42 16.65
N ILE A 8 -0.46 -10.09 16.65
CA ILE A 8 0.22 -9.30 17.70
C ILE A 8 -0.35 -9.64 19.08
N ARG A 9 -1.67 -9.75 19.22
CA ARG A 9 -2.32 -10.12 20.49
C ARG A 9 -1.92 -11.51 20.96
N GLN A 10 -1.93 -12.50 20.07
CA GLN A 10 -1.55 -13.88 20.37
C GLN A 10 -0.08 -14.00 20.76
N GLU A 11 0.81 -13.37 20.01
CA GLU A 11 2.26 -13.37 20.30
C GLU A 11 2.58 -12.59 21.58
N SER A 12 1.85 -11.51 21.86
CA SER A 12 1.97 -10.78 23.12
C SER A 12 1.56 -11.64 24.30
N ALA A 13 0.45 -12.40 24.19
CA ALA A 13 0.03 -13.33 25.23
C ALA A 13 1.03 -14.48 25.42
N ALA A 14 1.55 -15.06 24.32
CA ALA A 14 2.53 -16.15 24.37
C ALA A 14 3.88 -15.72 24.95
N GLY A 15 4.31 -14.48 24.68
CA GLY A 15 5.55 -13.91 25.19
C GLY A 15 5.43 -13.27 26.58
N GLY A 16 4.27 -13.36 27.24
CA GLY A 16 4.03 -12.70 28.53
C GLY A 16 4.12 -11.17 28.48
N LEU A 17 3.91 -10.57 27.30
CA LEU A 17 4.00 -9.14 27.10
C LEU A 17 2.74 -8.42 27.63
N PRO A 18 2.89 -7.24 28.23
CA PRO A 18 1.77 -6.46 28.75
C PRO A 18 0.85 -5.97 27.61
N SER A 19 -0.43 -5.76 27.95
CA SER A 19 -1.44 -5.29 26.98
C SER A 19 -1.09 -3.94 26.32
N LEU A 20 -1.56 -3.75 25.08
CA LEU A 20 -1.20 -2.66 24.16
C LEU A 20 -1.74 -1.25 24.53
N TRP A 21 -2.19 -1.00 25.76
CA TRP A 21 -2.78 0.30 26.11
C TRP A 21 -1.74 1.43 26.29
N SER A 22 -2.08 2.62 25.81
CA SER A 22 -1.21 3.71 25.37
C SER A 22 -0.82 4.77 26.41
N ARG A 23 -0.82 4.47 27.71
CA ARG A 23 -0.60 5.49 28.77
C ARG A 23 0.32 5.08 29.92
N ILE A 24 1.38 4.32 29.65
CA ILE A 24 2.35 3.96 30.68
C ILE A 24 3.72 4.48 30.24
N ALA A 25 4.39 5.25 31.10
CA ALA A 25 5.69 5.88 30.86
C ALA A 25 6.88 4.91 31.03
N GLU A 26 6.62 3.63 31.28
CA GLU A 26 7.65 2.62 31.54
C GLU A 26 8.19 2.01 30.24
N ARG A 27 9.50 1.77 30.23
CA ARG A 27 10.22 1.11 29.13
C ARG A 27 9.65 -0.28 28.94
N ARG A 28 9.10 -0.57 27.75
CA ARG A 28 8.51 -1.89 27.45
C ARG A 28 9.62 -2.91 27.20
N PRO A 29 9.35 -4.20 27.39
CA PRO A 29 10.25 -5.27 26.91
C PRO A 29 10.56 -5.14 25.41
N LEU A 30 9.63 -4.60 24.62
CA LEU A 30 9.80 -4.32 23.19
C LEU A 30 10.76 -3.15 22.87
N ASP A 31 11.13 -2.35 23.89
CA ASP A 31 12.07 -1.23 23.78
C ASP A 31 13.48 -1.60 24.30
N ASP A 32 13.68 -2.86 24.70
CA ASP A 32 14.97 -3.40 25.08
C ASP A 32 15.73 -3.86 23.82
N PRO A 33 16.94 -3.34 23.55
CA PRO A 33 17.74 -3.76 22.39
C PRO A 33 18.16 -5.24 22.41
N SER A 34 18.08 -5.91 23.56
CA SER A 34 18.32 -7.35 23.69
C SER A 34 17.09 -8.23 23.42
N PHE A 35 15.90 -7.62 23.30
CA PHE A 35 14.68 -8.36 23.04
C PHE A 35 14.61 -8.83 21.59
N LEU A 36 14.54 -10.15 21.41
CA LEU A 36 14.39 -10.79 20.11
C LEU A 36 12.93 -11.22 19.91
N PRO A 37 12.14 -10.52 19.08
CA PRO A 37 10.78 -10.92 18.77
C PRO A 37 10.76 -12.24 17.99
N SER A 38 9.67 -13.00 18.11
CA SER A 38 9.41 -14.12 17.21
C SER A 38 9.34 -13.62 15.76
N PRO A 39 9.65 -14.45 14.74
CA PRO A 39 9.51 -14.06 13.34
C PRO A 39 8.11 -13.51 13.00
N ARG A 40 7.08 -14.14 13.55
CA ARG A 40 5.68 -13.73 13.36
C ARG A 40 5.37 -12.37 14.01
N LEU A 41 5.88 -12.10 15.22
CA LEU A 41 5.74 -10.80 15.88
C LEU A 41 6.53 -9.71 15.15
N PHE A 42 7.72 -10.04 14.66
CA PHE A 42 8.57 -9.15 13.88
C PHE A 42 7.86 -8.71 12.58
N GLU A 43 7.30 -9.66 11.83
CA GLU A 43 6.55 -9.39 10.61
C GLU A 43 5.27 -8.58 10.88
N ALA A 44 4.47 -8.99 11.87
CA ALA A 44 3.25 -8.28 12.21
C ALA A 44 3.51 -6.84 12.68
N ARG A 45 4.62 -6.60 13.40
CA ARG A 45 5.06 -5.27 13.81
C ARG A 45 5.45 -4.40 12.62
N ARG A 46 6.18 -4.94 11.64
CA ARG A 46 6.52 -4.20 10.41
C ARG A 46 5.27 -3.76 9.65
N LEU A 47 4.29 -4.66 9.51
CA LEU A 47 3.01 -4.35 8.87
C LEU A 47 2.23 -3.29 9.64
N ALA A 48 2.17 -3.38 10.97
CA ALA A 48 1.50 -2.39 11.80
C ALA A 48 2.17 -1.02 11.73
N ILE A 49 3.51 -0.97 11.72
CA ILE A 49 4.29 0.27 11.58
C ILE A 49 4.05 0.92 10.22
N ALA A 50 3.97 0.13 9.14
CA ALA A 50 3.65 0.64 7.81
C ALA A 50 2.28 1.33 7.77
N CYS A 51 1.34 0.93 8.64
CA CYS A 51 -0.01 1.50 8.74
C CYS A 51 -0.17 2.64 9.77
N ILE A 52 0.91 3.15 10.36
CA ILE A 52 0.84 4.30 11.29
C ILE A 52 0.51 5.60 10.52
N VAL A 53 -0.16 6.55 11.18
CA VAL A 53 -0.43 7.91 10.64
C VAL A 53 0.87 8.54 10.12
N GLY A 54 0.88 9.01 8.88
CA GLY A 54 2.08 9.63 8.27
C GLY A 54 3.07 8.63 7.66
N ARG A 55 2.71 7.34 7.59
CA ARG A 55 3.41 6.31 6.81
C ARG A 55 2.54 5.86 5.64
N ASP A 56 3.19 5.44 4.58
CA ASP A 56 2.59 5.12 3.28
C ASP A 56 1.60 3.94 3.31
N GLY A 57 1.85 2.93 4.14
CA GLY A 57 0.99 1.74 4.21
C GLY A 57 -0.44 2.05 4.66
N ARG A 58 -0.66 3.13 5.42
CA ARG A 58 -2.01 3.58 5.79
C ARG A 58 -2.76 4.18 4.60
N ALA A 59 -2.07 4.96 3.76
CA ALA A 59 -2.65 5.51 2.56
C ALA A 59 -3.15 4.40 1.61
N CYS A 60 -2.39 3.33 1.44
CA CYS A 60 -2.83 2.16 0.66
C CYS A 60 -4.05 1.47 1.28
N ALA A 61 -4.13 1.37 2.61
CA ALA A 61 -5.23 0.69 3.30
C ALA A 61 -6.51 1.53 3.40
N GLU A 62 -6.38 2.85 3.41
CA GLU A 62 -7.49 3.80 3.55
C GLU A 62 -8.12 4.21 2.23
N PHE A 63 -7.79 3.57 1.11
CA PHE A 63 -8.45 3.80 -0.17
C PHE A 63 -9.88 3.19 -0.16
N PRO A 64 -10.92 3.97 0.17
CA PRO A 64 -12.22 3.39 0.49
C PRO A 64 -13.03 3.06 -0.78
N ARG A 65 -12.66 3.67 -1.92
CA ARG A 65 -13.39 3.53 -3.19
C ARG A 65 -12.98 2.30 -3.99
N GLU A 66 -11.77 1.78 -3.84
CA GLU A 66 -11.39 0.53 -4.51
C GLU A 66 -12.14 -0.67 -3.93
N ALA A 67 -12.57 -0.59 -2.67
CA ALA A 67 -13.52 -1.56 -2.12
C ALA A 67 -14.84 -1.61 -2.91
N GLN A 68 -15.28 -0.49 -3.51
CA GLN A 68 -16.46 -0.45 -4.37
C GLN A 68 -16.21 -1.14 -5.72
N VAL A 69 -15.02 -0.94 -6.31
CA VAL A 69 -14.61 -1.65 -7.55
C VAL A 69 -14.52 -3.15 -7.29
N SER A 70 -13.92 -3.56 -6.18
CA SER A 70 -13.85 -4.98 -5.78
C SER A 70 -15.24 -5.56 -5.50
N ALA A 71 -16.16 -4.77 -4.93
CA ALA A 71 -17.50 -5.23 -4.59
C ALA A 71 -18.32 -5.62 -5.84
N VAL A 72 -18.10 -4.95 -6.96
CA VAL A 72 -18.78 -5.23 -8.23
C VAL A 72 -17.96 -6.12 -9.18
N LEU A 73 -16.84 -6.68 -8.71
CA LEU A 73 -15.98 -7.53 -9.53
C LEU A 73 -16.74 -8.76 -10.05
N GLN A 74 -17.57 -9.37 -9.19
CA GLN A 74 -18.40 -10.52 -9.56
C GLN A 74 -19.39 -10.17 -10.68
N ASP A 75 -20.01 -8.99 -10.61
CA ASP A 75 -20.95 -8.52 -11.63
C ASP A 75 -20.23 -8.27 -12.96
N TRP A 76 -19.00 -7.73 -12.91
CA TRP A 76 -18.20 -7.53 -14.11
C TRP A 76 -17.79 -8.84 -14.79
N ILE A 77 -17.25 -9.82 -14.06
CA ILE A 77 -16.81 -11.10 -14.63
C ILE A 77 -17.98 -11.97 -15.13
N THR A 78 -19.21 -11.63 -14.76
CA THR A 78 -20.44 -12.27 -15.26
C THR A 78 -21.22 -11.38 -16.23
N HIS A 79 -20.74 -10.18 -16.54
CA HIS A 79 -21.43 -9.23 -17.41
C HIS A 79 -21.66 -9.81 -18.81
N LYS A 80 -22.90 -9.71 -19.32
CA LYS A 80 -23.30 -10.29 -20.61
C LYS A 80 -22.43 -9.85 -21.79
N ASP A 81 -21.94 -8.61 -21.75
CA ASP A 81 -21.19 -8.01 -22.85
C ASP A 81 -19.70 -7.83 -22.49
N TRP A 82 -19.34 -7.79 -21.20
CA TRP A 82 -18.00 -7.32 -20.76
C TRP A 82 -17.17 -8.38 -20.04
N ARG A 83 -17.69 -9.57 -19.73
CA ARG A 83 -16.99 -10.63 -18.98
C ARG A 83 -15.63 -11.07 -19.55
N HIS A 84 -15.37 -10.77 -20.82
CA HIS A 84 -14.10 -11.06 -21.50
C HIS A 84 -13.47 -9.80 -22.12
N SER A 85 -13.97 -8.61 -21.77
CA SER A 85 -13.47 -7.37 -22.33
C SER A 85 -12.01 -7.14 -21.94
N GLN A 86 -11.25 -6.58 -22.87
CA GLN A 86 -9.89 -6.07 -22.67
C GLN A 86 -9.87 -4.52 -22.74
N SER A 87 -11.04 -3.89 -22.83
CA SER A 87 -11.17 -2.44 -22.91
C SER A 87 -10.95 -1.79 -21.55
N ALA A 88 -10.21 -0.67 -21.53
CA ALA A 88 -10.04 0.16 -20.34
C ALA A 88 -11.33 0.86 -19.87
N SER A 89 -12.38 0.84 -20.69
CA SER A 89 -13.68 1.46 -20.42
C SER A 89 -14.82 0.45 -20.24
N GLU A 90 -14.51 -0.84 -20.08
CA GLU A 90 -15.50 -1.90 -19.88
C GLU A 90 -15.06 -2.83 -18.74
N THR A 91 -14.77 -2.22 -17.59
CA THR A 91 -14.24 -2.88 -16.39
C THR A 91 -15.19 -2.72 -15.20
N ALA A 92 -14.88 -3.39 -14.08
CA ALA A 92 -15.57 -3.18 -12.81
C ALA A 92 -15.56 -1.71 -12.34
N PHE A 93 -14.59 -0.91 -12.78
CA PHE A 93 -14.53 0.53 -12.47
C PHE A 93 -15.76 1.28 -13.00
N GLN A 94 -16.19 0.97 -14.24
CA GLN A 94 -17.35 1.62 -14.85
C GLN A 94 -18.65 1.26 -14.15
N LEU A 95 -18.79 0.00 -13.74
CA LEU A 95 -19.93 -0.45 -12.93
C LEU A 95 -19.97 0.24 -11.57
N ALA A 96 -18.82 0.37 -10.90
CA ALA A 96 -18.74 0.97 -9.56
C ALA A 96 -19.00 2.49 -9.55
N ASN A 97 -18.67 3.19 -10.64
CA ASN A 97 -18.75 4.65 -10.72
C ASN A 97 -19.83 5.16 -11.67
N ASP A 98 -20.69 4.28 -12.19
CA ASP A 98 -21.75 4.57 -13.16
C ASP A 98 -21.26 5.51 -14.28
N THR A 99 -20.23 5.08 -15.00
CA THR A 99 -19.54 5.91 -15.99
C THR A 99 -19.18 5.12 -17.24
N ARG A 100 -19.02 5.84 -18.36
CA ARG A 100 -18.46 5.30 -19.61
C ARG A 100 -17.00 5.72 -19.85
N LEU A 101 -16.46 6.56 -18.98
CA LEU A 101 -15.10 7.05 -19.07
C LEU A 101 -14.13 6.00 -18.53
N SER A 102 -12.91 5.96 -19.09
CA SER A 102 -11.80 5.25 -18.45
C SER A 102 -11.45 5.89 -17.11
N MET A 103 -10.74 5.16 -16.24
CA MET A 103 -10.37 5.67 -14.91
C MET A 103 -9.70 7.05 -14.96
N PHE A 104 -8.70 7.25 -15.82
CA PHE A 104 -7.96 8.51 -15.89
C PHE A 104 -8.83 9.67 -16.39
N GLN A 105 -9.67 9.43 -17.40
CA GLN A 105 -10.63 10.43 -17.88
C GLN A 105 -11.67 10.77 -16.81
N TRP A 106 -12.12 9.78 -16.04
CA TRP A 106 -13.03 10.02 -14.93
C TRP A 106 -12.36 10.82 -13.80
N LEU A 107 -11.07 10.60 -13.51
CA LEU A 107 -10.35 11.34 -12.48
C LEU A 107 -10.19 12.83 -12.79
N GLU A 108 -10.19 13.24 -14.06
CA GLU A 108 -9.99 14.64 -14.48
C GLU A 108 -10.97 15.63 -13.81
N PRO A 109 -12.30 15.44 -13.92
CA PRO A 109 -13.27 16.31 -13.23
C PRO A 109 -13.39 16.00 -11.73
N HIS A 110 -12.92 14.83 -11.25
CA HIS A 110 -13.09 14.39 -9.86
C HIS A 110 -11.86 14.71 -9.00
N SER A 111 -11.63 16.00 -8.73
CA SER A 111 -10.43 16.49 -8.04
C SER A 111 -10.11 15.82 -6.70
N THR A 112 -11.12 15.47 -5.91
CA THR A 112 -10.94 14.74 -4.63
C THR A 112 -10.43 13.32 -4.88
N ALA A 113 -11.05 12.59 -5.80
CA ALA A 113 -10.63 11.23 -6.15
C ALA A 113 -9.24 11.22 -6.78
N ARG A 114 -8.91 12.22 -7.60
CA ARG A 114 -7.58 12.39 -8.19
C ARG A 114 -6.50 12.64 -7.13
N LYS A 115 -6.79 13.47 -6.12
CA LYS A 115 -5.87 13.69 -4.99
C LYS A 115 -5.65 12.40 -4.20
N GLN A 116 -6.74 11.66 -3.94
CA GLN A 116 -6.64 10.35 -3.31
C GLN A 116 -5.75 9.44 -4.14
N PHE A 117 -6.05 9.25 -5.43
CA PHE A 117 -5.26 8.45 -6.38
C PHE A 117 -3.75 8.76 -6.32
N ALA A 118 -3.38 10.04 -6.37
CA ALA A 118 -1.98 10.47 -6.27
C ALA A 118 -1.30 10.02 -4.96
N VAL A 119 -2.03 10.06 -3.84
CA VAL A 119 -1.54 9.59 -2.54
C VAL A 119 -1.33 8.08 -2.52
N ALA A 120 -2.20 7.25 -3.13
CA ALA A 120 -1.91 5.80 -3.24
C ALA A 120 -0.69 5.54 -4.11
N VAL A 121 -0.57 6.21 -5.26
CA VAL A 121 0.57 5.99 -6.16
C VAL A 121 1.88 6.28 -5.42
N GLN A 122 1.94 7.37 -4.65
CA GLN A 122 3.09 7.69 -3.81
C GLN A 122 3.33 6.61 -2.74
N ALA A 123 2.27 6.13 -2.09
CA ALA A 123 2.40 5.13 -1.06
C ALA A 123 2.90 3.77 -1.58
N ILE A 124 2.43 3.38 -2.77
CA ILE A 124 2.90 2.22 -3.52
C ILE A 124 4.39 2.39 -3.84
N ASP A 125 4.81 3.54 -4.36
CA ASP A 125 6.23 3.82 -4.64
C ASP A 125 7.09 3.66 -3.37
N GLY A 126 6.66 4.22 -2.23
CA GLY A 126 7.35 4.04 -0.95
C GLY A 126 7.48 2.58 -0.51
N CYS A 127 6.50 1.73 -0.84
CA CYS A 127 6.54 0.29 -0.51
C CYS A 127 7.52 -0.50 -1.39
N TYR A 128 7.65 -0.16 -2.67
CA TYR A 128 8.41 -0.97 -3.64
C TYR A 128 9.80 -0.42 -3.96
N SER A 129 9.99 0.90 -3.90
CA SER A 129 11.26 1.58 -4.22
C SER A 129 12.44 1.03 -3.44
N GLN A 130 12.25 0.70 -2.15
CA GLN A 130 13.32 0.21 -1.28
C GLN A 130 13.95 -1.11 -1.76
N GLY A 131 13.15 -2.02 -2.32
CA GLY A 131 13.66 -3.26 -2.89
C GLY A 131 14.50 -2.98 -4.14
N ALA A 132 13.96 -2.20 -5.07
CA ALA A 132 14.66 -1.83 -6.29
C ALA A 132 15.99 -1.09 -6.01
N LEU A 133 16.01 -0.18 -5.04
CA LEU A 133 17.22 0.54 -4.60
C LEU A 133 18.29 -0.39 -4.01
N ALA A 134 17.88 -1.43 -3.29
CA ALA A 134 18.79 -2.37 -2.64
C ALA A 134 19.32 -3.46 -3.58
N ASP A 135 18.48 -3.93 -4.50
CA ASP A 135 18.73 -5.17 -5.23
C ASP A 135 19.47 -4.95 -6.56
N TYR A 136 19.38 -3.75 -7.15
CA TYR A 136 20.08 -3.43 -8.39
C TYR A 136 21.36 -2.61 -8.11
N PRO A 137 22.50 -2.91 -8.76
CA PRO A 137 23.76 -2.20 -8.52
C PRO A 137 23.78 -0.85 -9.26
N TRP A 138 22.94 0.11 -8.87
CA TRP A 138 22.79 1.41 -9.56
C TRP A 138 24.11 2.13 -9.82
N ARG A 139 25.06 2.03 -8.88
CA ARG A 139 26.41 2.63 -8.98
C ARG A 139 27.32 1.99 -10.03
N SER A 140 26.99 0.81 -10.54
CA SER A 140 27.76 0.18 -11.61
C SER A 140 27.37 0.68 -13.00
N LEU A 141 26.31 1.49 -13.11
CA LEU A 141 25.92 2.09 -14.38
C LEU A 141 26.98 3.11 -14.84
N PRO A 142 27.33 3.16 -16.14
CA PRO A 142 28.22 4.18 -16.68
C PRO A 142 27.71 5.60 -16.39
N PRO A 143 28.59 6.56 -16.06
CA PRO A 143 28.18 7.94 -15.76
C PRO A 143 27.58 8.68 -16.96
N THR A 144 27.73 8.14 -18.17
CA THR A 144 27.17 8.69 -19.41
C THR A 144 25.75 8.20 -19.71
N GLN A 145 25.23 7.27 -18.91
CA GLN A 145 23.92 6.68 -19.15
C GLN A 145 22.82 7.55 -18.53
N VAL A 146 21.73 7.75 -19.28
CA VAL A 146 20.53 8.45 -18.80
C VAL A 146 19.53 7.41 -18.31
N LEU A 147 19.02 7.62 -17.10
CA LEU A 147 17.91 6.85 -16.55
C LEU A 147 16.60 7.60 -16.80
N VAL A 148 15.58 6.86 -17.25
CA VAL A 148 14.25 7.40 -17.52
C VAL A 148 13.24 6.66 -16.65
N ASP A 149 12.63 7.40 -15.73
CA ASP A 149 11.60 6.89 -14.81
C ASP A 149 10.21 7.09 -15.41
N CYS A 150 9.80 6.12 -16.24
CA CYS A 150 8.53 6.14 -16.94
C CYS A 150 7.36 5.97 -15.97
N GLY A 151 6.69 7.08 -15.66
CA GLY A 151 5.56 7.07 -14.72
C GLY A 151 5.97 7.18 -13.25
N GLY A 152 7.16 7.73 -12.96
CA GLY A 152 7.72 7.89 -11.61
C GLY A 152 6.95 8.76 -10.61
N GLY A 153 5.72 9.16 -10.94
CA GLY A 153 4.86 9.94 -10.05
C GLY A 153 5.50 11.26 -9.64
N GLN A 154 5.83 11.40 -8.35
CA GLN A 154 6.50 12.59 -7.81
C GLN A 154 8.03 12.56 -7.98
N GLY A 155 8.59 11.50 -8.56
CA GLY A 155 10.02 11.34 -8.82
C GLY A 155 10.84 10.91 -7.59
N ALA A 156 10.20 10.43 -6.52
CA ALA A 156 10.90 10.06 -5.29
C ALA A 156 11.91 8.94 -5.51
N PHE A 157 11.58 7.94 -6.33
CA PHE A 157 12.53 6.91 -6.75
C PHE A 157 13.73 7.49 -7.50
N SER A 158 13.50 8.30 -8.53
CA SER A 158 14.56 8.98 -9.30
C SER A 158 15.50 9.83 -8.44
N ILE A 159 14.98 10.49 -7.39
CA ILE A 159 15.79 11.29 -6.45
C ILE A 159 16.66 10.40 -5.55
N ALA A 160 16.24 9.16 -5.29
CA ALA A 160 16.93 8.24 -4.40
C ALA A 160 18.07 7.44 -5.05
N LEU A 161 18.19 7.51 -6.38
CA LEU A 161 19.25 6.86 -7.19
C LEU A 161 20.56 7.66 -7.19
#